data_AF-A0A937T5V6-F1
#
_entry.id   AF-A0A937T5V6-F1
#
_cell.length_a   1.000
_cell.length_b   1.000
_cell.length_c   1.000
_cell.angle_alpha   90.00
_cell.angle_beta   90.00
_cell.angle_gamma   90.00
#
_symmetry.space_group_name_H-M   'P 1'
#
loop_
_entity.id
_entity.type
_entity.pdbx_description
1 polymer ?
#
loop_
_entity_poly.entity_id
_entity_poly.type
_entity_poly.pdbx_seq_one_letter_code
_entity_poly.pdbx_strand_id
1 'polypeptide(L)'
;FFGRRLQNELKVPIGLVGSNWGGTRIEPWTTPAGFQSVPELKEIADQLSEREKKSRQGEEVKIGAGSPAAIYNAMVHPLAPFAMRGAIWYQGESNGGEGESYYHKTQALVNGWRELFNPELAFYWVQLADFQQPNDNPAGGDGWAKIREAQRKALTIPHTGMAVITDIGQANDIHPRNKQDVGWRLAQWALHQTYGCKDMVPCGPLYKCCEVAGGTIRVTFDHVGSGLMVGEKAGLEPTKEVPDGQLKRFAIAGADKQWHWAEATINGDTVVVKSPDVPEPVAVRYAYTMNPAGANLYNKEGIPASPFRTDDW
;
A
#
# COMPACT_ATOMS: atom_id res chain seq x y z
N PHE A 1 15.56 2.86 10.78
CA PHE A 1 15.21 4.20 10.25
C PHE A 1 13.96 4.76 10.90
N PHE A 2 12.82 4.07 10.83
CA PHE A 2 11.57 4.46 11.49
C PHE A 2 11.75 4.89 12.96
N GLY A 3 12.25 4.00 13.82
CA GLY A 3 12.40 4.29 15.25
C GLY A 3 13.35 5.46 15.54
N ARG A 4 14.42 5.60 14.73
CA ARG A 4 15.35 6.75 14.82
C ARG A 4 14.64 8.06 14.50
N ARG A 5 13.79 8.10 13.47
CA ARG A 5 13.01 9.29 13.12
C ARG A 5 12.03 9.64 14.24
N LEU A 6 11.28 8.66 14.75
CA LEU A 6 10.35 8.88 15.86
C LEU A 6 11.08 9.40 17.11
N GLN A 7 12.19 8.78 17.49
CA GLN A 7 12.97 9.20 18.67
C GLN A 7 13.49 10.63 18.50
N ASN A 8 13.96 10.98 17.30
CA ASN A 8 14.44 12.33 17.00
C ASN A 8 13.35 13.39 17.12
N GLU A 9 12.11 13.10 16.74
CA GLU A 9 11.00 14.05 16.81
C GLU A 9 10.36 14.09 18.20
N LEU A 10 10.06 12.93 18.77
CA LEU A 10 9.29 12.82 20.01
C LEU A 10 10.14 12.96 21.27
N LYS A 11 11.46 12.82 21.16
CA LYS A 11 12.42 12.91 22.28
C LYS A 11 12.16 11.93 23.42
N VAL A 12 11.57 10.77 23.11
CA VAL A 12 11.33 9.67 24.05
C VAL A 12 11.94 8.35 23.54
N PRO A 13 12.26 7.38 24.42
CA PRO A 13 12.71 6.07 24.00
C PRO A 13 11.69 5.36 23.09
N ILE A 14 12.16 4.79 21.99
CA ILE A 14 11.33 4.03 21.05
C ILE A 14 11.76 2.56 21.07
N GLY A 15 10.88 1.68 21.55
CA GLY A 15 11.04 0.23 21.47
C GLY A 15 10.55 -0.31 20.12
N LEU A 16 11.30 -1.23 19.52
CA LEU A 16 10.90 -1.96 18.32
C LEU A 16 11.01 -3.46 18.60
N VAL A 17 9.91 -4.19 18.43
CA VAL A 17 9.88 -5.66 18.53
C VAL A 17 9.78 -6.23 17.12
N GLY A 18 10.72 -7.10 16.75
CA GLY A 18 10.76 -7.73 15.44
C GLY A 18 10.09 -9.10 15.45
N SER A 19 9.08 -9.28 14.61
CA SER A 19 8.44 -10.57 14.33
C SER A 19 8.30 -10.69 12.81
N ASN A 20 9.29 -11.30 12.16
CA ASN A 20 9.43 -11.27 10.71
C ASN A 20 9.82 -12.65 10.18
N TRP A 21 9.17 -13.12 9.10
CA TRP A 21 9.52 -14.37 8.41
C TRP A 21 9.31 -14.21 6.90
N GLY A 22 10.39 -14.32 6.13
CA GLY A 22 10.37 -14.17 4.67
C GLY A 22 9.56 -15.25 3.94
N GLY A 23 8.97 -14.87 2.81
CA GLY A 23 8.20 -15.78 1.93
C GLY A 23 6.83 -16.20 2.49
N THR A 24 6.37 -15.56 3.56
CA THR A 24 5.08 -15.87 4.18
C THR A 24 3.96 -15.05 3.53
N ARG A 25 2.77 -15.66 3.46
CA ARG A 25 1.54 -14.95 3.09
C ARG A 25 0.96 -14.22 4.31
N ILE A 26 -0.08 -13.41 4.15
CA ILE A 26 -0.75 -12.71 5.28
C ILE A 26 -1.52 -13.66 6.21
N GLU A 27 -2.07 -14.76 5.69
CA GLU A 27 -3.00 -15.63 6.41
C GLU A 27 -2.43 -16.28 7.69
N PRO A 28 -1.17 -16.75 7.71
CA PRO A 28 -0.58 -17.29 8.93
C PRO A 28 -0.41 -16.26 10.05
N TRP A 29 -0.35 -14.96 9.75
CA TRP A 29 -0.18 -13.87 10.72
C TRP A 29 -1.50 -13.32 11.26
N THR A 30 -2.62 -13.71 10.65
CA THR A 30 -3.96 -13.23 11.02
C THR A 30 -4.58 -14.12 12.10
N THR A 31 -5.24 -13.49 13.08
CA THR A 31 -5.91 -14.19 14.18
C THR A 31 -7.19 -14.89 13.68
N PRO A 32 -7.65 -15.97 14.34
CA PRO A 32 -8.94 -16.58 14.01
C PRO A 32 -10.11 -15.58 14.05
N ALA A 33 -10.14 -14.72 15.07
CA ALA A 33 -11.18 -13.69 15.22
C ALA A 33 -11.11 -12.62 14.10
N GLY A 34 -9.91 -12.29 13.64
CA GLY A 34 -9.70 -11.43 12.47
C GLY A 34 -10.41 -11.97 11.23
N PHE A 35 -10.24 -13.26 10.91
CA PHE A 35 -10.95 -13.88 9.79
C PHE A 35 -12.47 -13.91 9.99
N GLN A 36 -12.94 -14.17 11.21
CA GLN A 36 -14.38 -14.16 11.54
C GLN A 36 -15.01 -12.77 11.40
N SER A 37 -14.23 -11.71 11.56
CA SER A 37 -14.70 -10.32 11.46
C SER A 37 -14.95 -9.83 10.03
N VAL A 38 -14.55 -10.61 9.01
CA VAL A 38 -14.64 -10.22 7.59
C VAL A 38 -15.45 -11.26 6.82
N PRO A 39 -16.69 -10.94 6.38
CA PRO A 39 -17.57 -11.91 5.73
C PRO A 39 -16.96 -12.60 4.50
N GLU A 40 -16.15 -11.89 3.72
CA GLU A 40 -15.49 -12.39 2.52
C GLU A 40 -14.42 -13.46 2.82
N LEU A 41 -14.04 -13.65 4.09
CA LEU A 41 -13.05 -14.64 4.53
C LEU A 41 -13.70 -15.79 5.32
N LYS A 42 -15.03 -15.95 5.25
CA LYS A 42 -15.77 -17.00 5.96
C LYS A 42 -15.19 -18.40 5.75
N GLU A 43 -14.77 -18.73 4.52
CA GLU A 43 -14.19 -20.05 4.23
C GLU A 43 -12.93 -20.34 5.06
N ILE A 44 -12.07 -19.34 5.25
CA ILE A 44 -10.86 -19.47 6.08
C ILE A 44 -11.27 -19.61 7.55
N ALA A 45 -12.25 -18.83 8.01
CA ALA A 45 -12.77 -18.92 9.37
C ALA A 45 -13.37 -20.30 9.68
N ASP A 46 -14.19 -20.84 8.78
CA ASP A 46 -14.79 -22.17 8.90
C ASP A 46 -13.71 -23.26 8.93
N GLN A 47 -12.70 -23.16 8.06
CA GLN A 47 -11.57 -24.09 8.07
C GLN A 47 -10.82 -24.10 9.41
N LEU A 48 -10.63 -22.94 10.03
CA LEU A 48 -10.02 -22.83 11.35
C LEU A 48 -10.90 -23.45 12.44
N SER A 49 -12.21 -23.22 12.41
CA SER A 49 -13.15 -23.83 13.36
C SER A 49 -13.21 -25.35 13.25
N GLU A 50 -13.24 -25.90 12.03
CA GLU A 50 -13.20 -27.35 11.81
C GLU A 50 -11.87 -27.96 12.26
N ARG A 51 -10.75 -27.27 11.99
CA ARG A 51 -9.43 -27.67 12.46
C ARG A 51 -9.37 -27.75 13.99
N GLU A 52 -9.93 -26.77 14.67
CA GLU A 52 -10.01 -26.74 16.13
C GLU A 52 -10.87 -27.89 16.69
N LYS A 53 -12.04 -28.15 16.07
CA LYS A 53 -12.92 -29.27 16.46
C LYS A 53 -12.19 -30.61 16.38
N LYS A 54 -11.51 -30.88 15.26
CA LYS A 54 -10.71 -32.11 15.07
C LYS A 54 -9.62 -32.27 16.12
N SER A 55 -8.86 -31.20 16.37
CA SER A 55 -7.81 -31.21 17.40
C SER A 55 -8.38 -31.50 18.79
N ARG A 56 -9.53 -30.93 19.16
CA ARG A 56 -10.21 -31.21 20.45
C ARG A 56 -10.74 -32.64 20.56
N GLN A 57 -11.02 -33.30 19.43
CA GLN A 57 -11.44 -34.71 19.37
C GLN A 57 -10.25 -35.67 19.38
N GLY A 58 -9.01 -35.18 19.49
CA GLY A 58 -7.79 -35.99 19.49
C GLY A 58 -7.36 -36.46 18.11
N GLU A 59 -7.95 -35.94 17.03
CA GLU A 59 -7.51 -36.23 15.67
C GLU A 59 -6.16 -35.54 15.38
N GLU A 60 -5.32 -36.20 14.58
CA GLU A 60 -4.07 -35.60 14.11
C GLU A 60 -4.36 -34.48 13.12
N VAL A 61 -3.93 -33.26 13.45
CA VAL A 61 -4.05 -32.08 12.60
C VAL A 61 -2.66 -31.61 12.19
N LYS A 62 -2.37 -31.64 10.89
CA LYS A 62 -1.11 -31.12 10.34
C LYS A 62 -1.18 -29.61 10.21
N ILE A 63 -0.27 -28.90 10.89
CA ILE A 63 -0.17 -27.44 10.88
C ILE A 63 1.21 -27.06 10.35
N GLY A 64 1.25 -26.42 9.19
CA GLY A 64 2.47 -25.87 8.62
C GLY A 64 2.59 -24.38 8.89
N ALA A 65 3.78 -23.81 8.68
CA ALA A 65 3.99 -22.36 8.80
C ALA A 65 3.11 -21.53 7.84
N GLY A 66 2.68 -22.11 6.71
CA GLY A 66 1.75 -21.48 5.77
C GLY A 66 0.26 -21.64 6.15
N SER A 67 -0.07 -22.39 7.20
CA SER A 67 -1.45 -22.56 7.63
C SER A 67 -1.99 -21.27 8.27
N PRO A 68 -3.26 -20.90 8.04
CA PRO A 68 -3.87 -19.75 8.71
C PRO A 68 -3.68 -19.79 10.23
N ALA A 69 -3.41 -18.61 10.81
CA ALA A 69 -3.11 -18.38 12.23
C ALA A 69 -1.87 -19.09 12.81
N ALA A 70 -1.10 -19.86 12.03
CA ALA A 70 0.03 -20.63 12.56
C ALA A 70 1.17 -19.73 13.07
N ILE A 71 1.58 -18.74 12.27
CA ILE A 71 2.67 -17.83 12.63
C ILE A 71 2.23 -16.82 13.68
N TYR A 72 0.98 -16.36 13.62
CA TYR A 72 0.35 -15.57 14.67
C TYR A 72 0.53 -16.24 16.05
N ASN A 73 0.13 -17.51 16.17
CA ASN A 73 0.24 -18.24 17.43
C ASN A 73 1.69 -18.41 17.89
N ALA A 74 2.62 -18.61 16.96
CA ALA A 74 4.02 -18.85 17.28
C ALA A 74 4.83 -17.59 17.59
N MET A 75 4.53 -16.47 16.93
CA MET A 75 5.42 -15.30 16.90
C MET A 75 4.76 -13.96 17.27
N VAL A 76 3.42 -13.87 17.27
CA VAL A 76 2.69 -12.62 17.59
C VAL A 76 1.95 -12.75 18.92
N HIS A 77 1.22 -13.84 19.13
CA HIS A 77 0.49 -14.10 20.37
C HIS A 77 1.37 -14.02 21.64
N PRO A 78 2.62 -14.51 21.66
CA PRO A 78 3.51 -14.35 22.82
C PRO A 78 3.85 -12.89 23.17
N LEU A 79 3.60 -11.95 22.25
CA LEU A 79 3.84 -10.52 22.46
C LEU A 79 2.65 -9.80 23.11
N ALA A 80 1.50 -10.45 23.25
CA ALA A 80 0.27 -9.86 23.82
C ALA A 80 0.47 -9.19 25.20
N PRO A 81 1.36 -9.66 26.10
CA PRO A 81 1.61 -8.98 27.38
C PRO A 81 2.27 -7.59 27.27
N PHE A 82 2.86 -7.23 26.12
CA PHE A 82 3.47 -5.91 25.92
C PHE A 82 2.42 -4.87 25.50
N ALA A 83 2.56 -3.65 26.04
CA ALA A 83 1.80 -2.52 25.54
C ALA A 83 2.30 -2.10 24.16
N MET A 84 1.51 -2.37 23.12
CA MET A 84 1.84 -2.03 21.73
C MET A 84 1.15 -0.73 21.31
N ARG A 85 1.94 0.24 20.83
CA ARG A 85 1.41 1.51 20.31
C ARG A 85 0.97 1.42 18.84
N GLY A 86 1.54 0.48 18.10
CA GLY A 86 1.19 0.23 16.70
C GLY A 86 2.03 -0.87 16.07
N ALA A 87 1.66 -1.25 14.85
CA ALA A 87 2.34 -2.25 14.04
C ALA A 87 2.85 -1.66 12.72
N ILE A 88 4.01 -2.15 12.28
CA ILE A 88 4.51 -1.94 10.93
C ILE A 88 4.37 -3.25 10.17
N TRP A 89 3.75 -3.20 8.99
CA TRP A 89 3.48 -4.38 8.17
C TRP A 89 4.09 -4.22 6.77
N TYR A 90 5.12 -4.99 6.47
CA TYR A 90 5.66 -5.06 5.12
C TYR A 90 5.58 -6.50 4.62
N GLN A 91 4.47 -6.76 3.94
CA GLN A 91 4.19 -8.02 3.27
C GLN A 91 3.23 -7.75 2.09
N GLY A 92 3.25 -8.66 1.14
CA GLY A 92 2.26 -8.77 0.06
C GLY A 92 2.81 -9.57 -1.12
N GLU A 93 4.13 -9.71 -1.21
CA GLU A 93 4.83 -10.36 -2.32
C GLU A 93 4.31 -11.78 -2.57
N SER A 94 4.15 -12.57 -1.51
CA SER A 94 3.61 -13.95 -1.58
C SER A 94 2.09 -14.01 -1.81
N ASN A 95 1.39 -12.88 -1.71
CA ASN A 95 -0.03 -12.72 -2.05
C ASN A 95 -0.23 -11.94 -3.36
N GLY A 96 0.83 -11.71 -4.15
CA GLY A 96 0.82 -10.72 -5.24
C GLY A 96 -0.27 -10.88 -6.30
N GLY A 97 -0.83 -12.09 -6.45
CA GLY A 97 -1.93 -12.37 -7.39
C GLY A 97 -3.34 -12.20 -6.82
N GLU A 98 -3.51 -11.78 -5.57
CA GLU A 98 -4.82 -11.84 -4.89
C GLU A 98 -5.72 -10.61 -5.07
N GLY A 99 -5.16 -9.48 -5.51
CA GLY A 99 -5.92 -8.24 -5.71
C GLY A 99 -6.81 -7.89 -4.51
N GLU A 100 -8.10 -7.67 -4.77
CA GLU A 100 -9.12 -7.29 -3.77
C GLU A 100 -9.17 -8.22 -2.55
N SER A 101 -8.92 -9.53 -2.70
CA SER A 101 -8.89 -10.45 -1.55
C SER A 101 -7.85 -10.03 -0.49
N TYR A 102 -6.77 -9.37 -0.91
CA TYR A 102 -5.75 -8.85 0.00
C TYR A 102 -6.24 -7.67 0.84
N TYR A 103 -7.19 -6.87 0.35
CA TYR A 103 -7.84 -5.82 1.15
C TYR A 103 -8.61 -6.44 2.31
N HIS A 104 -9.45 -7.43 2.03
CA HIS A 104 -10.20 -8.16 3.06
C HIS A 104 -9.27 -8.82 4.10
N LYS A 105 -8.16 -9.42 3.64
CA LYS A 105 -7.15 -10.02 4.54
C LYS A 105 -6.42 -8.98 5.39
N THR A 106 -6.16 -7.80 4.82
CA THR A 106 -5.59 -6.67 5.58
C THR A 106 -6.57 -6.21 6.67
N GLN A 107 -7.86 -6.10 6.35
CA GLN A 107 -8.89 -5.79 7.34
C GLN A 107 -8.94 -6.83 8.46
N ALA A 108 -8.91 -8.12 8.11
CA ALA A 108 -8.88 -9.21 9.09
C ALA A 108 -7.62 -9.17 9.98
N LEU A 109 -6.45 -8.89 9.41
CA LEU A 109 -5.20 -8.73 10.16
C LEU A 109 -5.32 -7.58 11.17
N VAL A 110 -5.75 -6.41 10.72
CA VAL A 110 -5.90 -5.21 11.57
C VAL A 110 -6.92 -5.44 12.68
N ASN A 111 -8.11 -5.95 12.35
CA ASN A 111 -9.16 -6.25 13.32
C ASN A 111 -8.67 -7.25 14.37
N GLY A 112 -8.05 -8.34 13.93
CA GLY A 112 -7.54 -9.38 14.81
C GLY A 112 -6.44 -8.90 15.76
N TRP A 113 -5.53 -8.05 15.28
CA TRP A 113 -4.47 -7.50 16.11
C TRP A 113 -4.99 -6.39 17.05
N ARG A 114 -6.01 -5.64 16.64
CA ARG A 114 -6.70 -4.69 17.53
C ARG A 114 -7.44 -5.37 18.66
N GLU A 115 -8.07 -6.50 18.39
CA GLU A 115 -8.67 -7.34 19.43
C GLU A 115 -7.61 -7.87 20.40
N LEU A 116 -6.47 -8.34 19.88
CA LEU A 116 -5.39 -8.89 20.70
C LEU A 116 -4.70 -7.84 21.58
N PHE A 117 -4.35 -6.69 21.01
CA PHE A 117 -3.49 -5.71 21.69
C PHE A 117 -4.27 -4.53 22.27
N ASN A 118 -5.03 -3.82 21.44
CA ASN A 118 -5.97 -2.76 21.83
C ASN A 118 -6.74 -2.21 20.61
N PRO A 119 -7.99 -1.73 20.77
CA PRO A 119 -8.82 -1.24 19.66
C PRO A 119 -8.21 -0.07 18.85
N GLU A 120 -7.37 0.74 19.49
CA GLU A 120 -6.74 1.93 18.89
C GLU A 120 -5.34 1.64 18.32
N LEU A 121 -4.97 0.36 18.17
CA LEU A 121 -3.66 -0.03 17.63
C LEU A 121 -3.47 0.60 16.24
N ALA A 122 -2.47 1.45 16.11
CA ALA A 122 -2.09 2.05 14.85
C ALA A 122 -1.49 0.99 13.91
N PHE A 123 -1.77 1.09 12.62
CA PHE A 123 -1.29 0.10 11.65
C PHE A 123 -0.71 0.78 10.41
N TYR A 124 0.56 0.56 10.12
CA TYR A 124 1.26 1.20 9.00
C TYR A 124 1.87 0.15 8.09
N TRP A 125 1.46 0.09 6.82
CA TRP A 125 2.01 -0.86 5.87
C TRP A 125 2.80 -0.23 4.74
N VAL A 126 3.50 -1.08 3.99
CA VAL A 126 4.28 -0.70 2.83
C VAL A 126 3.56 -1.19 1.58
N GLN A 127 3.24 -0.27 0.67
CA GLN A 127 2.76 -0.64 -0.66
C GLN A 127 3.91 -1.28 -1.43
N LEU A 128 3.71 -2.38 -2.15
CA LEU A 128 4.83 -3.10 -2.76
C LEU A 128 5.65 -2.21 -3.72
N ALA A 129 6.97 -2.36 -3.71
CA ALA A 129 7.88 -1.68 -4.64
C ALA A 129 7.71 -2.18 -6.08
N ASP A 130 8.31 -1.51 -7.06
CA ASP A 130 8.45 -2.06 -8.41
C ASP A 130 9.31 -3.33 -8.42
N PHE A 131 8.96 -4.29 -9.28
CA PHE A 131 9.67 -5.55 -9.45
C PHE A 131 9.45 -6.08 -10.87
N GLN A 132 10.36 -6.91 -11.39
CA GLN A 132 10.41 -7.38 -12.79
C GLN A 132 10.69 -6.27 -13.81
N GLN A 133 10.91 -6.66 -15.07
CA GLN A 133 11.16 -5.69 -16.14
C GLN A 133 9.90 -4.86 -16.42
N PRO A 134 10.04 -3.55 -16.67
CA PRO A 134 8.93 -2.73 -17.11
C PRO A 134 8.45 -3.18 -18.50
N ASN A 135 7.16 -3.00 -18.73
CA ASN A 135 6.57 -3.10 -20.05
C ASN A 135 5.96 -1.75 -20.46
N ASP A 136 5.49 -1.66 -21.69
CA ASP A 136 4.90 -0.45 -22.25
C ASP A 136 3.41 -0.61 -22.61
N ASN A 137 2.71 -1.53 -21.93
CA ASN A 137 1.28 -1.73 -22.13
C ASN A 137 0.47 -0.69 -21.34
N PRO A 138 -0.25 0.25 -21.99
CA PRO A 138 -1.05 1.27 -21.30
C PRO A 138 -2.21 0.69 -20.50
N ALA A 139 -2.66 -0.52 -20.81
CA ALA A 139 -3.65 -1.20 -19.99
C ALA A 139 -3.09 -1.53 -18.61
N GLY A 140 -1.83 -1.98 -18.51
CA GLY A 140 -1.28 -2.44 -17.25
C GLY A 140 -2.13 -3.54 -16.60
N GLY A 141 -2.29 -3.48 -15.27
CA GLY A 141 -3.03 -4.46 -14.47
C GLY A 141 -2.31 -5.79 -14.26
N ASP A 142 -1.06 -5.87 -14.70
CA ASP A 142 -0.17 -7.01 -14.56
C ASP A 142 0.53 -7.05 -13.20
N GLY A 143 1.00 -8.25 -12.84
CA GLY A 143 1.74 -8.51 -11.60
C GLY A 143 1.09 -7.88 -10.37
N TRP A 144 1.81 -6.97 -9.71
CA TRP A 144 1.40 -6.39 -8.44
C TRP A 144 0.48 -5.18 -8.54
N ALA A 145 0.02 -4.78 -9.73
CA ALA A 145 -0.89 -3.64 -9.89
C ALA A 145 -2.14 -3.77 -8.98
N LYS A 146 -2.80 -4.93 -9.00
CA LYS A 146 -4.03 -5.21 -8.26
C LYS A 146 -3.81 -5.27 -6.74
N ILE A 147 -2.71 -5.86 -6.27
CA ILE A 147 -2.42 -5.89 -4.83
C ILE A 147 -2.03 -4.50 -4.30
N ARG A 148 -1.32 -3.68 -5.08
CA ARG A 148 -1.03 -2.28 -4.69
C ARG A 148 -2.30 -1.45 -4.58
N GLU A 149 -3.27 -1.71 -5.45
CA GLU A 149 -4.60 -1.13 -5.33
C GLU A 149 -5.30 -1.58 -4.04
N ALA A 150 -5.29 -2.87 -3.72
CA ALA A 150 -5.84 -3.38 -2.46
C ALA A 150 -5.14 -2.79 -1.22
N GLN A 151 -3.82 -2.63 -1.26
CA GLN A 151 -3.05 -1.94 -0.22
C GLN A 151 -3.45 -0.48 -0.06
N ARG A 152 -3.74 0.23 -1.17
CA ARG A 152 -4.26 1.61 -1.12
C ARG A 152 -5.68 1.64 -0.56
N LYS A 153 -6.55 0.74 -1.03
CA LYS A 153 -7.94 0.63 -0.57
C LYS A 153 -8.05 0.36 0.93
N ALA A 154 -7.10 -0.40 1.49
CA ALA A 154 -7.03 -0.66 2.93
C ALA A 154 -6.86 0.61 3.78
N LEU A 155 -6.46 1.76 3.21
CA LEU A 155 -6.44 3.05 3.93
C LEU A 155 -7.83 3.55 4.38
N THR A 156 -8.90 2.91 3.89
CA THR A 156 -10.25 3.12 4.42
C THR A 156 -10.40 2.65 5.88
N ILE A 157 -9.50 1.79 6.36
CA ILE A 157 -9.46 1.36 7.76
C ILE A 157 -8.94 2.51 8.63
N PRO A 158 -9.68 2.97 9.67
CA PRO A 158 -9.26 4.07 10.53
C PRO A 158 -7.93 3.81 11.24
N HIS A 159 -7.19 4.86 11.61
CA HIS A 159 -5.89 4.78 12.32
C HIS A 159 -4.84 3.94 11.57
N THR A 160 -4.79 4.10 10.24
CA THR A 160 -3.84 3.40 9.38
C THR A 160 -3.12 4.29 8.37
N GLY A 161 -1.98 3.83 7.87
CA GLY A 161 -1.21 4.54 6.86
C GLY A 161 -0.41 3.61 5.95
N MET A 162 0.05 4.14 4.82
CA MET A 162 0.71 3.37 3.77
C MET A 162 1.93 4.12 3.22
N ALA A 163 3.11 3.51 3.32
CA ALA A 163 4.30 4.00 2.64
C ALA A 163 4.30 3.52 1.18
N VAL A 164 4.14 4.45 0.24
CA VAL A 164 4.34 4.21 -1.20
C VAL A 164 5.84 4.07 -1.47
N ILE A 165 6.28 3.05 -2.19
CA ILE A 165 7.71 2.79 -2.46
C ILE A 165 7.99 2.28 -3.89
N THR A 166 7.11 2.57 -4.84
CA THR A 166 7.25 2.20 -6.25
C THR A 166 8.39 2.91 -6.98
N ASP A 167 9.00 3.92 -6.36
CA ASP A 167 10.12 4.71 -6.86
C ASP A 167 11.49 4.26 -6.33
N ILE A 168 11.52 3.26 -5.44
CA ILE A 168 12.75 2.81 -4.75
C ILE A 168 12.93 1.27 -4.74
N GLY A 169 12.25 0.55 -5.64
CA GLY A 169 12.49 -0.87 -5.90
C GLY A 169 13.50 -1.11 -7.02
N GLN A 170 13.53 -2.36 -7.49
CA GLN A 170 14.51 -2.84 -8.46
C GLN A 170 13.87 -3.91 -9.36
N ALA A 171 14.05 -3.78 -10.68
CA ALA A 171 13.48 -4.73 -11.65
C ALA A 171 13.94 -6.18 -11.44
N ASN A 172 15.16 -6.40 -10.94
CA ASN A 172 15.77 -7.72 -10.80
C ASN A 172 15.92 -8.20 -9.34
N ASP A 173 15.47 -7.41 -8.36
CA ASP A 173 15.55 -7.77 -6.95
C ASP A 173 14.24 -7.38 -6.27
N ILE A 174 13.55 -8.40 -5.76
CA ILE A 174 12.28 -8.23 -5.05
C ILE A 174 12.47 -7.46 -3.73
N HIS A 175 13.71 -7.34 -3.23
CA HIS A 175 14.02 -6.68 -1.97
C HIS A 175 14.58 -5.25 -2.19
N PRO A 176 13.77 -4.19 -2.04
CA PRO A 176 14.27 -2.82 -2.23
C PRO A 176 15.37 -2.50 -1.22
N ARG A 177 16.52 -2.02 -1.71
CA ARG A 177 17.70 -1.72 -0.90
C ARG A 177 17.55 -0.45 -0.07
N ASN A 178 16.81 0.54 -0.57
CA ASN A 178 16.56 1.79 0.15
C ASN A 178 15.51 1.59 1.26
N LYS A 179 15.91 0.92 2.33
CA LYS A 179 15.07 0.77 3.54
C LYS A 179 15.02 2.06 4.38
N GLN A 180 15.87 3.05 4.05
CA GLN A 180 15.88 4.34 4.72
C GLN A 180 14.59 5.09 4.46
N ASP A 181 14.21 5.22 3.19
CA ASP A 181 12.99 5.93 2.80
C ASP A 181 11.73 5.15 3.16
N VAL A 182 11.77 3.80 3.10
CA VAL A 182 10.67 2.97 3.62
C VAL A 182 10.38 3.34 5.08
N GLY A 183 11.41 3.33 5.93
CA GLY A 183 11.26 3.63 7.35
C GLY A 183 10.89 5.09 7.62
N TRP A 184 11.38 6.04 6.81
CA TRP A 184 11.04 7.45 6.93
C TRP A 184 9.57 7.70 6.54
N ARG A 185 9.09 7.13 5.43
CA ARG A 185 7.69 7.26 4.97
C ARG A 185 6.68 6.64 5.94
N LEU A 186 7.02 5.50 6.55
CA LEU A 186 6.21 4.94 7.65
C LEU A 186 6.21 5.86 8.87
N ALA A 187 7.34 6.50 9.20
CA ALA A 187 7.43 7.40 10.34
C ALA A 187 6.60 8.69 10.14
N GLN A 188 6.50 9.21 8.90
CA GLN A 188 5.63 10.34 8.58
C GLN A 188 4.17 10.04 8.95
N TRP A 189 3.65 8.87 8.56
CA TRP A 189 2.31 8.43 8.97
C TRP A 189 2.16 8.31 10.49
N ALA A 190 3.12 7.67 11.15
CA ALA A 190 3.08 7.50 12.60
C ALA A 190 3.06 8.83 13.35
N LEU A 191 3.94 9.77 12.98
CA LEU A 191 4.01 11.10 13.60
C LEU A 191 2.70 11.87 13.41
N HIS A 192 2.18 11.89 12.18
CA HIS A 192 0.96 12.63 11.85
C HIS A 192 -0.29 12.01 12.49
N GLN A 193 -0.48 10.69 12.39
CA GLN A 193 -1.71 10.04 12.85
C GLN A 193 -1.70 9.68 14.34
N THR A 194 -0.61 9.10 14.85
CA THR A 194 -0.56 8.52 16.19
C THR A 194 0.01 9.47 17.25
N TYR A 195 0.91 10.36 16.84
CA TYR A 195 1.62 11.26 17.76
C TYR A 195 1.24 12.74 17.60
N GLY A 196 0.20 13.04 16.82
CA GLY A 196 -0.43 14.36 16.80
C GLY A 196 0.35 15.45 16.06
N CYS A 197 1.38 15.11 15.28
CA CYS A 197 2.13 16.08 14.48
C CYS A 197 1.33 16.47 13.23
N LYS A 198 0.22 17.22 13.39
CA LYS A 198 -0.75 17.47 12.31
C LYS A 198 -0.26 18.42 11.22
N ASP A 199 0.75 19.24 11.50
CA ASP A 199 1.29 20.22 10.55
C ASP A 199 2.18 19.59 9.46
N MET A 200 2.56 18.31 9.60
CA MET A 200 3.36 17.62 8.57
C MET A 200 2.50 16.86 7.57
N VAL A 201 3.01 16.76 6.34
CA VAL A 201 2.41 15.94 5.28
C VAL A 201 2.76 14.46 5.50
N PRO A 202 1.76 13.57 5.70
CA PRO A 202 2.02 12.19 6.09
C PRO A 202 2.50 11.29 4.93
N CYS A 203 2.14 11.61 3.70
CA CYS A 203 2.38 10.77 2.53
C CYS A 203 2.38 11.59 1.22
N GLY A 204 2.61 10.92 0.10
CA GLY A 204 2.47 11.51 -1.23
C GLY A 204 1.00 11.54 -1.69
N PRO A 205 0.74 12.06 -2.90
CA PRO A 205 -0.61 12.20 -3.42
C PRO A 205 -1.37 10.86 -3.46
N LEU A 206 -2.59 10.85 -2.93
CA LEU A 206 -3.51 9.73 -3.03
C LEU A 206 -4.69 10.13 -3.89
N TYR A 207 -5.04 9.30 -4.88
CA TYR A 207 -6.22 9.54 -5.71
C TYR A 207 -7.47 9.73 -4.85
N LYS A 208 -8.20 10.83 -5.12
CA LYS A 208 -9.45 11.18 -4.44
C LYS A 208 -10.65 11.00 -5.38
N CYS A 209 -10.65 11.71 -6.50
CA CYS A 209 -11.71 11.69 -7.48
C CYS A 209 -11.21 12.19 -8.85
N CYS A 210 -12.05 12.05 -9.87
CA CYS A 210 -11.82 12.66 -11.17
C CYS A 210 -13.11 13.24 -11.76
N GLU A 211 -12.94 14.22 -12.65
CA GLU A 211 -14.02 14.83 -13.43
C GLU A 211 -13.68 14.77 -14.92
N VAL A 212 -14.64 14.40 -15.75
CA VAL A 212 -14.50 14.37 -17.21
C VAL A 212 -15.11 15.63 -17.80
N ALA A 213 -14.33 16.39 -18.55
CA ALA A 213 -14.80 17.59 -19.23
C ALA A 213 -14.04 17.82 -20.54
N GLY A 214 -14.76 18.00 -21.65
CA GLY A 214 -14.20 18.43 -22.94
C GLY A 214 -13.06 17.55 -23.46
N GLY A 215 -13.20 16.21 -23.38
CA GLY A 215 -12.18 15.26 -23.82
C GLY A 215 -10.96 15.14 -22.89
N THR A 216 -11.05 15.67 -21.68
CA THR A 216 -9.99 15.59 -20.66
C THR A 216 -10.53 14.99 -19.37
N ILE A 217 -9.66 14.32 -18.62
CA ILE A 217 -9.92 13.87 -17.25
C ILE A 217 -9.07 14.72 -16.30
N ARG A 218 -9.72 15.43 -15.39
CA ARG A 218 -9.06 16.12 -14.28
C ARG A 218 -9.08 15.23 -13.05
N VAL A 219 -7.90 14.89 -12.54
CA VAL A 219 -7.71 14.06 -11.35
C VAL A 219 -7.36 14.93 -10.16
N THR A 220 -8.06 14.73 -9.05
CA THR A 220 -7.82 15.39 -7.77
C THR A 220 -7.22 14.40 -6.77
N PHE A 221 -6.32 14.89 -5.94
CA PHE A 221 -5.60 14.09 -4.95
C PHE A 221 -5.79 14.64 -3.54
N ASP A 222 -5.81 13.75 -2.56
CA ASP A 222 -5.52 14.11 -1.17
C ASP A 222 -3.98 14.11 -0.96
N HIS A 223 -3.53 14.77 0.11
CA HIS A 223 -2.12 14.81 0.52
C HIS A 223 -1.14 15.43 -0.50
N VAL A 224 -1.60 16.43 -1.24
CA VAL A 224 -0.76 17.23 -2.16
C VAL A 224 0.28 18.09 -1.44
N GLY A 225 0.15 18.28 -0.12
CA GLY A 225 1.08 19.07 0.67
C GLY A 225 1.17 20.52 0.18
N SER A 226 2.39 21.01 -0.07
CA SER A 226 2.62 22.34 -0.66
C SER A 226 2.45 22.40 -2.18
N GLY A 227 2.03 21.30 -2.81
CA GLY A 227 1.65 21.21 -4.22
C GLY A 227 2.23 19.96 -4.90
N LEU A 228 1.84 19.76 -6.16
CA LEU A 228 2.35 18.66 -6.98
C LEU A 228 3.63 19.06 -7.73
N MET A 229 4.48 18.07 -8.01
CA MET A 229 5.67 18.25 -8.84
C MET A 229 5.95 17.02 -9.72
N VAL A 230 6.70 17.24 -10.80
CA VAL A 230 7.39 16.15 -11.48
C VAL A 230 8.69 15.88 -10.74
N GLY A 231 8.82 14.68 -10.17
CA GLY A 231 9.94 14.33 -9.30
C GLY A 231 10.82 13.21 -9.87
N GLU A 232 12.10 13.25 -9.51
CA GLU A 232 13.08 12.20 -9.77
C GLU A 232 13.71 11.72 -8.48
N LYS A 233 13.72 10.40 -8.27
CA LYS A 233 14.33 9.74 -7.12
C LYS A 233 15.52 8.90 -7.57
N ALA A 234 16.69 9.12 -6.98
CA ALA A 234 17.92 8.40 -7.29
C ALA A 234 18.59 7.87 -6.02
N GLY A 235 18.59 6.54 -5.84
CA GLY A 235 19.25 5.90 -4.71
C GLY A 235 18.75 6.42 -3.36
N LEU A 236 19.67 6.90 -2.52
CA LEU A 236 19.38 7.46 -1.19
C LEU A 236 19.24 8.99 -1.18
N GLU A 237 19.48 9.67 -2.31
CA GLU A 237 19.39 11.12 -2.39
C GLU A 237 17.93 11.58 -2.24
N PRO A 238 17.66 12.75 -1.64
CA PRO A 238 16.32 13.33 -1.64
C PRO A 238 15.73 13.41 -3.05
N THR A 239 14.42 13.23 -3.17
CA THR A 239 13.70 13.42 -4.43
C THR A 239 13.94 14.85 -4.92
N LYS A 240 14.25 15.02 -6.20
CA LYS A 240 14.46 16.32 -6.82
C LYS A 240 13.30 16.65 -7.75
N GLU A 241 12.86 17.90 -7.72
CA GLU A 241 11.94 18.43 -8.73
C GLU A 241 12.67 18.50 -10.09
N VAL A 242 11.95 18.15 -11.16
CA VAL A 242 12.41 18.27 -12.54
C VAL A 242 11.64 19.42 -13.19
N PRO A 243 12.23 20.62 -13.29
CA PRO A 243 11.60 21.76 -13.95
C PRO A 243 11.23 21.41 -15.39
N ASP A 244 10.04 21.83 -15.82
CA ASP A 244 9.50 21.56 -17.16
C ASP A 244 9.41 20.06 -17.53
N GLY A 245 9.50 19.18 -16.53
CA GLY A 245 9.34 17.74 -16.71
C GLY A 245 7.91 17.38 -17.10
N GLN A 246 7.76 16.38 -17.98
CA GLN A 246 6.47 15.82 -18.33
C GLN A 246 6.09 14.68 -17.39
N LEU A 247 4.84 14.65 -16.94
CA LEU A 247 4.30 13.49 -16.23
C LEU A 247 4.24 12.28 -17.15
N LYS A 248 4.59 11.12 -16.60
CA LYS A 248 4.62 9.84 -17.32
C LYS A 248 3.70 8.84 -16.64
N ARG A 249 3.42 7.74 -17.35
CA ARG A 249 2.65 6.58 -16.86
C ARG A 249 1.19 6.89 -16.53
N PHE A 250 0.60 7.86 -17.23
CA PHE A 250 -0.85 8.06 -17.28
C PHE A 250 -1.41 7.40 -18.53
N ALA A 251 -2.47 6.61 -18.37
CA ALA A 251 -3.22 6.03 -19.47
C ALA A 251 -4.70 6.34 -19.30
N ILE A 252 -5.43 6.52 -20.40
CA ILE A 252 -6.89 6.73 -20.40
C ILE A 252 -7.56 5.76 -21.36
N ALA A 253 -8.84 5.49 -21.12
CA ALA A 253 -9.67 4.66 -21.97
C ALA A 253 -11.03 5.30 -22.20
N GLY A 254 -11.60 5.07 -23.38
CA GLY A 254 -12.98 5.42 -23.71
C GLY A 254 -13.96 4.31 -23.31
N ALA A 255 -15.21 4.44 -23.74
CA ALA A 255 -16.26 3.45 -23.47
C ALA A 255 -15.97 2.06 -24.09
N ASP A 256 -15.08 2.00 -25.09
CA ASP A 256 -14.60 0.78 -25.72
C ASP A 256 -13.60 -0.02 -24.87
N LYS A 257 -13.18 0.55 -23.73
CA LYS A 257 -12.24 -0.05 -22.76
C LYS A 257 -10.83 -0.28 -23.32
N GLN A 258 -10.48 0.37 -24.43
CA GLN A 258 -9.13 0.33 -24.99
C GLN A 258 -8.28 1.41 -24.33
N TRP A 259 -7.10 1.01 -23.83
CA TRP A 259 -6.21 1.90 -23.08
C TRP A 259 -5.16 2.51 -23.99
N HIS A 260 -4.98 3.83 -23.88
CA HIS A 260 -3.96 4.58 -24.59
C HIS A 260 -3.11 5.37 -23.59
N TRP A 261 -1.81 5.48 -23.85
CA TRP A 261 -0.98 6.43 -23.12
C TRP A 261 -1.51 7.86 -23.32
N ALA A 262 -1.38 8.69 -22.30
CA ALA A 262 -1.97 10.02 -22.26
C ALA A 262 -0.96 11.08 -21.83
N GLU A 263 -1.10 12.28 -22.39
CA GLU A 263 -0.42 13.46 -21.90
C GLU A 263 -1.05 13.86 -20.57
N ALA A 264 -0.21 14.10 -19.56
CA ALA A 264 -0.63 14.55 -18.24
C ALA A 264 0.11 15.83 -17.83
N THR A 265 -0.62 16.82 -17.36
CA THR A 265 -0.08 18.12 -16.93
C THR A 265 -0.59 18.48 -15.54
N ILE A 266 0.31 18.97 -14.68
CA ILE A 266 -0.06 19.50 -13.36
C ILE A 266 -0.75 20.85 -13.54
N ASN A 267 -1.93 21.00 -12.94
CA ASN A 267 -2.67 22.25 -12.91
C ASN A 267 -3.15 22.53 -11.48
N GLY A 268 -2.37 23.34 -10.74
CA GLY A 268 -2.55 23.51 -9.30
C GLY A 268 -2.36 22.18 -8.56
N ASP A 269 -3.36 21.81 -7.76
CA ASP A 269 -3.39 20.55 -7.00
C ASP A 269 -4.03 19.38 -7.77
N THR A 270 -4.27 19.57 -9.08
CA THR A 270 -4.88 18.56 -9.95
C THR A 270 -3.95 18.15 -11.07
N VAL A 271 -4.22 17.00 -11.69
CA VAL A 271 -3.58 16.57 -12.93
C VAL A 271 -4.63 16.49 -14.03
N VAL A 272 -4.39 17.18 -15.15
CA VAL A 272 -5.25 17.10 -16.34
C VAL A 272 -4.63 16.11 -17.32
N VAL A 273 -5.42 15.12 -17.74
CA VAL A 273 -5.00 14.01 -18.58
C VAL A 273 -5.83 13.99 -19.87
N LYS A 274 -5.17 13.84 -21.01
CA LYS A 274 -5.83 13.80 -22.33
C LYS A 274 -5.04 12.95 -23.33
N SER A 275 -5.72 12.44 -24.35
CA SER A 275 -5.09 11.75 -25.48
C SER A 275 -5.89 12.03 -26.76
N PRO A 276 -5.25 12.37 -27.89
CA PRO A 276 -5.95 12.51 -29.17
C PRO A 276 -6.59 11.20 -29.65
N ASP A 277 -6.07 10.05 -29.19
CA ASP A 277 -6.61 8.73 -29.53
C ASP A 277 -7.89 8.40 -28.73
N VAL A 278 -8.17 9.15 -27.66
CA VAL A 278 -9.33 8.93 -26.77
C VAL A 278 -10.07 10.26 -26.58
N PRO A 279 -10.86 10.70 -27.57
CA PRO A 279 -11.57 11.99 -27.52
C PRO A 279 -12.68 12.04 -26.45
N GLU A 280 -13.21 10.89 -26.05
CA GLU A 280 -14.26 10.76 -25.02
C GLU A 280 -13.79 9.81 -23.90
N PRO A 281 -12.85 10.24 -23.04
CA PRO A 281 -12.27 9.37 -22.03
C PRO A 281 -13.24 9.18 -20.86
N VAL A 282 -13.35 7.94 -20.36
CA VAL A 282 -14.23 7.55 -19.24
C VAL A 282 -13.44 7.02 -18.04
N ALA A 283 -12.18 6.64 -18.22
CA ALA A 283 -11.33 6.20 -17.13
C ALA A 283 -9.87 6.60 -17.31
N VAL A 284 -9.14 6.66 -16.19
CA VAL A 284 -7.72 6.96 -16.11
C VAL A 284 -7.01 5.99 -15.17
N ARG A 285 -5.77 5.66 -15.52
CA ARG A 285 -4.83 4.86 -14.73
C ARG A 285 -3.52 5.61 -14.57
N TYR A 286 -2.91 5.48 -13.39
CA TYR A 286 -1.56 5.96 -13.11
C TYR A 286 -0.72 4.83 -12.54
N ALA A 287 0.43 4.56 -13.17
CA ALA A 287 1.43 3.60 -12.67
C ALA A 287 0.87 2.19 -12.35
N TYR A 288 -0.25 1.81 -12.99
CA TYR A 288 -1.01 0.60 -12.68
C TYR A 288 -0.41 -0.64 -13.36
N THR A 289 0.82 -1.02 -12.99
CA THR A 289 1.56 -2.15 -13.59
C THR A 289 2.55 -2.75 -12.59
N MET A 290 3.10 -3.93 -12.88
CA MET A 290 4.09 -4.62 -12.04
C MET A 290 5.34 -3.76 -11.79
N ASN A 291 5.90 -3.17 -12.85
CA ASN A 291 7.00 -2.21 -12.74
C ASN A 291 6.64 -0.88 -13.40
N PRO A 292 6.23 0.14 -12.60
CA PRO A 292 5.90 1.46 -13.11
C PRO A 292 7.13 2.36 -13.36
N ALA A 293 8.26 1.80 -13.79
CA ALA A 293 9.48 2.56 -14.08
C ALA A 293 9.18 3.83 -14.88
N GLY A 294 9.64 4.97 -14.38
CA GLY A 294 9.38 6.29 -14.95
C GLY A 294 8.15 7.01 -14.39
N ALA A 295 7.35 6.39 -13.52
CA ALA A 295 6.31 7.08 -12.76
C ALA A 295 6.93 8.19 -11.89
N ASN A 296 6.46 9.42 -12.09
CA ASN A 296 7.16 10.62 -11.63
C ASN A 296 6.26 11.71 -11.02
N LEU A 297 5.07 11.36 -10.53
CA LEU A 297 4.19 12.30 -9.81
C LEU A 297 4.53 12.25 -8.32
N TYR A 298 4.88 13.39 -7.75
CA TYR A 298 5.17 13.57 -6.34
C TYR A 298 4.42 14.79 -5.78
N ASN A 299 4.31 14.88 -4.46
CA ASN A 299 4.13 16.19 -3.83
C ASN A 299 5.48 16.91 -3.68
N LYS A 300 5.44 18.20 -3.38
CA LYS A 300 6.62 19.05 -3.19
C LYS A 300 7.45 18.69 -1.96
N GLU A 301 6.90 17.87 -1.05
CA GLU A 301 7.65 17.25 0.06
C GLU A 301 8.49 16.04 -0.38
N GLY A 302 8.44 15.65 -1.67
CA GLY A 302 9.29 14.62 -2.24
C GLY A 302 8.78 13.19 -2.06
N ILE A 303 7.48 13.01 -1.77
CA ILE A 303 6.85 11.70 -1.56
C ILE A 303 6.03 11.30 -2.80
N PRO A 304 6.23 10.10 -3.38
CA PRO A 304 5.58 9.70 -4.62
C PRO A 304 4.08 9.47 -4.44
N ALA A 305 3.32 9.73 -5.50
CA ALA A 305 1.92 9.38 -5.59
C ALA A 305 1.74 7.85 -5.62
N SER A 306 0.68 7.36 -4.97
CA SER A 306 0.30 5.95 -5.08
C SER A 306 -0.25 5.65 -6.48
N PRO A 307 0.05 4.49 -7.08
CA PRO A 307 -0.68 3.99 -8.24
C PRO A 307 -2.18 3.91 -7.99
N PHE A 308 -2.97 4.14 -9.05
CA PHE A 308 -4.43 4.06 -9.00
C PHE A 308 -5.05 3.76 -10.38
N ARG A 309 -6.33 3.37 -10.36
CA ARG A 309 -7.23 3.27 -11.50
C ARG A 309 -8.59 3.86 -11.13
N THR A 310 -9.39 4.27 -12.10
CA THR A 310 -10.75 4.78 -11.87
C THR A 310 -11.86 3.88 -12.45
N ASP A 311 -11.49 2.87 -13.23
CA ASP A 311 -12.41 1.90 -13.79
C ASP A 311 -12.78 0.78 -12.81
N ASP A 312 -13.94 0.14 -13.02
CA ASP A 312 -14.48 -0.95 -12.21
C ASP A 312 -14.65 -2.27 -12.99
N TRP A 313 -14.21 -2.32 -14.25
CA TRP A 313 -14.28 -3.50 -15.12
C TRP A 313 -12.99 -4.33 -15.20
#